data_AF-A0A5A7RP92-F1
#
_entry.id   AF-A0A5A7RP92-F1
#
_cell.length_a   1.000
_cell.length_b   1.000
_cell.length_c   1.000
_cell.angle_alpha   90.00
_cell.angle_beta   90.00
_cell.angle_gamma   90.00
#
_symmetry.space_group_name_H-M   'P 1'
#
loop_
_entity.id
_entity.type
_entity.pdbx_description
1 polymer ?
#
loop_
_entity_poly.entity_id
_entity_poly.type
_entity_poly.pdbx_seq_one_letter_code
_entity_poly.pdbx_strand_id
1 'polypeptide(L)' 'MDEPDCVESGYGYMELNLFHAYGVDGARYLGECWGDAVGNYTAHFGYPYENYHLHTIQAFVLLGDPSLKIGGYGY' A
#
# COMPACT_ATOMS: atom_id res chain seq x y z
N MET A 1 -20.65 -6.35 16.58
CA MET A 1 -20.21 -7.07 15.37
C MET A 1 -19.75 -5.99 14.42
N ASP A 2 -18.53 -5.50 14.61
CA ASP A 2 -17.84 -4.72 13.58
C ASP A 2 -17.13 -5.78 12.74
N GLU A 3 -17.86 -6.33 11.76
CA GLU A 3 -17.23 -7.12 10.71
C GLU A 3 -16.33 -6.14 9.94
N PRO A 4 -15.00 -6.37 9.89
CA PRO A 4 -14.15 -5.53 9.05
C PRO A 4 -14.69 -5.68 7.64
N ASP A 5 -15.22 -4.59 7.11
CA ASP A 5 -15.89 -4.58 5.82
C ASP A 5 -14.89 -5.14 4.81
N CYS A 6 -15.32 -5.92 3.82
CA CYS A 6 -14.41 -6.59 2.87
C CYS A 6 -13.45 -5.61 2.13
N VAL A 7 -13.69 -4.31 2.27
CA VAL A 7 -12.88 -3.19 1.81
C VAL A 7 -11.71 -2.86 2.76
N GLU A 8 -11.84 -3.07 4.07
CA GLU A 8 -10.80 -2.88 5.08
C GLU A 8 -9.82 -4.07 5.18
N SER A 9 -10.23 -5.28 4.78
CA SER A 9 -9.35 -6.46 4.77
C SER A 9 -8.93 -6.84 3.35
N GLY A 10 -7.77 -6.33 2.90
CA GLY A 10 -7.16 -6.76 1.62
C GLY A 10 -6.55 -5.61 0.80
N TYR A 11 -6.76 -5.67 -0.51
CA TYR A 11 -6.25 -4.67 -1.45
C TYR A 11 -6.77 -3.26 -1.21
N GLY A 12 -8.02 -3.11 -0.74
CA GLY A 12 -8.61 -1.81 -0.44
C GLY A 12 -7.78 -1.03 0.58
N TYR A 13 -7.32 -1.70 1.65
CA TYR A 13 -6.41 -1.10 2.63
C TYR A 13 -5.08 -0.67 1.99
N MET A 14 -4.45 -1.53 1.19
CA MET A 14 -3.17 -1.22 0.54
C MET A 14 -3.29 -0.05 -0.44
N GLU A 15 -4.35 -0.02 -1.25
CA GLU A 15 -4.58 1.03 -2.23
C GLU A 15 -4.90 2.38 -1.58
N LEU A 16 -5.71 2.38 -0.50
CA LEU A 16 -5.97 3.58 0.29
C LEU A 16 -4.69 4.13 0.93
N ASN A 17 -3.84 3.26 1.48
CA ASN A 17 -2.56 3.69 2.05
C ASN A 17 -1.61 4.25 0.99
N LEU A 18 -1.62 3.71 -0.23
CA LEU A 18 -0.82 4.24 -1.33
C LEU A 18 -1.26 5.67 -1.69
N PHE A 19 -2.58 5.92 -1.79
CA PHE A 19 -3.10 7.26 -2.04
C PHE A 19 -2.90 8.21 -0.86
N HIS A 20 -3.00 7.70 0.38
CA HIS A 20 -2.73 8.48 1.58
C HIS A 20 -1.27 8.93 1.63
N ALA A 21 -0.33 8.02 1.36
CA ALA A 21 1.09 8.33 1.30
C ALA A 21 1.39 9.46 0.30
N TYR A 22 0.78 9.39 -0.89
CA TYR A 22 0.93 10.42 -1.91
C TYR A 22 0.23 11.75 -1.57
N GLY A 23 -1.02 11.68 -1.11
CA GLY A 23 -1.91 12.84 -0.98
C GLY A 23 -1.82 13.56 0.36
N VAL A 24 -1.44 12.85 1.42
CA VAL A 24 -1.44 13.36 2.81
C VAL A 24 -0.03 13.36 3.39
N ASP A 25 0.67 12.23 3.34
CA ASP A 25 2.02 12.11 3.94
C ASP A 25 3.11 12.80 3.09
N GLY A 26 2.77 13.15 1.85
CA GLY A 26 3.61 13.92 0.96
C GLY A 26 4.71 13.11 0.27
N ALA A 27 4.62 11.78 0.31
CA ALA A 27 5.50 10.89 -0.44
C ALA A 27 5.43 11.23 -1.94
N ARG A 28 6.59 11.32 -2.57
CA ARG A 28 6.69 11.80 -3.96
C ARG A 28 7.11 10.71 -4.93
N TYR A 29 7.72 9.64 -4.42
CA TYR A 29 8.18 8.55 -5.24
C TYR A 29 7.22 7.37 -5.17
N LEU A 30 7.02 6.72 -6.30
CA LEU A 30 6.10 5.59 -6.43
C LEU A 30 6.49 4.42 -5.53
N GLY A 31 7.80 4.17 -5.39
CA GLY A 31 8.34 3.16 -4.48
C GLY A 31 8.13 3.48 -3.01
N GLU A 32 8.17 4.77 -2.62
CA GLU A 32 7.87 5.18 -1.25
C GLU A 32 6.39 4.94 -0.93
N CYS A 33 5.49 5.41 -1.79
CA CYS A 33 4.05 5.24 -1.59
C CYS A 33 3.65 3.75 -1.51
N TRP A 34 4.24 2.92 -2.38
CA TRP A 34 4.02 1.48 -2.34
C TRP A 34 4.63 0.82 -1.09
N GLY A 35 5.84 1.22 -0.71
CA GLY A 35 6.51 0.72 0.49
C GLY A 35 5.71 1.01 1.76
N ASP A 36 5.21 2.24 1.90
CA ASP A 36 4.36 2.64 3.02
C ASP A 36 3.04 1.86 3.05
N ALA A 37 2.42 1.63 1.88
CA ALA A 37 1.20 0.82 1.78
C ALA A 37 1.40 -0.63 2.26
N VAL A 38 2.47 -1.29 1.82
CA VAL A 38 2.81 -2.67 2.24
C VAL A 38 3.24 -2.70 3.71
N GLY A 39 4.03 -1.72 4.15
CA GLY A 39 4.47 -1.58 5.54
C GLY A 39 3.29 -1.40 6.50
N ASN A 40 2.37 -0.50 6.17
CA ASN A 40 1.16 -0.27 6.97
C ASN A 40 0.25 -1.50 7.00
N TYR A 41 0.12 -2.24 5.89
CA TYR A 41 -0.66 -3.47 5.87
C TYR A 41 -0.04 -4.55 6.78
N THR A 42 1.27 -4.76 6.68
CA THR A 42 1.98 -5.74 7.53
C THR A 42 2.01 -5.35 9.01
N ALA A 43 2.08 -4.05 9.33
CA ALA A 43 1.99 -3.56 10.69
C ALA A 43 0.57 -3.70 11.27
N HIS A 44 -0.47 -3.44 10.47
CA HIS A 44 -1.87 -3.46 10.89
C HIS A 44 -2.38 -4.88 11.17
N PHE A 45 -2.11 -5.82 10.27
CA PHE A 45 -2.55 -7.22 10.39
C PHE A 45 -1.56 -8.11 11.16
N GLY A 46 -0.43 -7.54 11.59
CA GLY A 46 0.68 -8.29 12.19
C GLY A 46 1.40 -9.16 11.16
N TYR A 47 2.43 -9.89 11.61
CA TYR A 47 3.12 -10.86 10.75
C TYR A 47 2.06 -11.79 10.13
N PRO A 48 1.99 -11.92 8.80
CA PRO A 48 0.87 -12.58 8.15
C PRO A 48 0.95 -14.10 8.38
N TYR A 49 0.42 -14.56 9.51
CA TYR A 49 0.30 -15.98 9.84
C TYR A 49 -0.78 -16.67 9.01
N GLU A 50 -1.70 -15.89 8.44
CA GLU A 50 -2.80 -16.37 7.62
C GLU A 50 -2.45 -16.25 6.12
N ASN A 51 -2.68 -17.33 5.38
CA ASN A 51 -2.24 -17.47 3.99
C ASN A 51 -2.83 -16.41 3.04
N TYR A 52 -4.00 -15.84 3.35
CA TYR A 52 -4.61 -14.83 2.49
C TYR A 52 -3.89 -13.48 2.58
N HIS A 53 -3.40 -13.07 3.76
CA HIS A 53 -2.60 -11.85 3.89
C HIS A 53 -1.28 -11.97 3.11
N LEU A 54 -0.63 -13.13 3.17
CA LEU A 54 0.55 -13.43 2.36
C LEU A 54 0.25 -13.30 0.87
N HIS A 55 -0.88 -13.85 0.43
CA HIS A 55 -1.30 -13.74 -0.97
C HIS A 55 -1.57 -12.29 -1.38
N THR A 56 -2.27 -11.51 -0.56
CA THR A 56 -2.55 -10.09 -0.82
C THR A 56 -1.26 -9.28 -0.96
N ILE A 57 -0.31 -9.44 -0.02
CA ILE A 57 0.98 -8.74 -0.07
C ILE A 57 1.78 -9.13 -1.31
N GLN A 58 1.87 -10.43 -1.61
CA GLN A 58 2.63 -10.92 -2.77
C GLN A 58 2.01 -10.50 -4.10
N ALA A 59 0.69 -10.31 -4.16
CA ALA A 59 -0.01 -9.97 -5.37
C ALA A 59 -0.18 -8.45 -5.56
N PHE A 60 0.15 -7.61 -4.56
CA PHE A 60 0.24 -6.15 -4.71
C PHE A 60 1.65 -5.74 -5.15
N VAL A 61 2.02 -6.09 -6.37
CA VAL A 61 3.37 -5.85 -6.93
C VAL A 61 3.45 -4.48 -7.58
N LEU A 62 4.51 -3.72 -7.28
CA LEU A 62 4.83 -2.52 -8.02
C LEU A 62 5.52 -2.86 -9.36
N LEU A 63 4.85 -2.56 -10.47
CA LEU A 63 5.41 -2.73 -11.82
C LEU A 63 5.86 -1.39 -12.38
N GLY A 64 7.16 -1.24 -12.63
CA GLY A 64 7.75 -0.02 -13.19
C GLY A 64 8.99 0.44 -12.42
N ASP A 65 9.32 1.72 -12.55
CA ASP A 65 10.42 2.35 -11.83
C ASP A 65 9.96 2.82 -10.43
N PRO A 66 10.46 2.22 -9.33
CA PRO A 66 10.13 2.67 -7.98
C PRO A 66 10.66 4.08 -7.68
N SER A 67 11.67 4.56 -8.40
CA SER A 67 12.21 5.92 -8.27
C SER A 67 11.43 6.97 -9.08
N LEU A 68 10.35 6.55 -9.76
CA LEU A 68 9.49 7.45 -10.49
C LEU A 68 8.84 8.46 -9.54
N LYS A 69 9.07 9.75 -9.80
CA LYS A 69 8.41 10.84 -9.09
C LYS A 69 6.99 11.06 -9.62
N ILE A 70 5.99 10.83 -8.77
CA ILE A 70 4.57 11.07 -9.08
C ILE A 70 4.32 12.59 -9.10
N GLY A 71 3.72 13.10 -10.19
CA GLY A 71 3.45 14.53 -10.38
C GLY A 71 4.59 15.33 -11.06
N GLY A 72 5.70 14.68 -11.43
CA GLY A 72 6.65 15.19 -12.43
C GLY A 72 7.96 15.81 -11.92
N TYR A 73 8.95 15.77 -12.83
CA TYR A 73 10.16 16.58 -12.81
C TYR A 73 9.84 17.84 -13.63
N GLY A 74 9.49 18.93 -12.96
CA GLY A 74 9.09 20.17 -13.64
C GLY A 74 10.16 20.63 -14.63
N TYR A 75 9.70 21.13 -15.78
CA TYR A 75 10.47 22.00 -16.68
C TYR A 75 10.10 23.45 -16.36
#